data_AF-A0A6M2CA12-F1
#
_entry.id   AF-A0A6M2CA12-F1
#
_cell.length_a   1.000
_cell.length_b   1.000
_cell.length_c   1.000
_cell.angle_alpha   90.00
_cell.angle_beta   90.00
_cell.angle_gamma   90.00
#
_symmetry.space_group_name_H-M   'P 1'
#
loop_
_entity.id
_entity.type
_entity.pdbx_description
1 polymer ?
#
loop_
_entity_poly.entity_id
_entity_poly.type
_entity_poly.pdbx_seq_one_letter_code
_entity_poly.pdbx_strand_id
1 'polypeptide(L)'
;MTCTNSTTIHNDLLVAKEQVYDKCGFECSLPQKEKESAEYGACVFTLNSQSVLFRTAKITPTKTGQFVTLWKRIEKGPIQPFDDTDPIDLVIINTRKDDRLGQFIFPKSVLCEQGIISTSRKEGKRAIRVYPPWDLATNNQAQKTQKWQLEYFLEIPSDIPINIDRAKLLLS
;
A
#
# COMPACT_ATOMS: atom_id res chain seq x y z
N MET A 1 1.56 18.42 29.10
CA MET A 1 0.79 18.25 27.85
C MET A 1 0.96 16.82 27.40
N THR A 2 -0.09 16.02 27.52
CA THR A 2 -0.09 14.59 27.23
C THR A 2 -0.11 14.36 25.72
N CYS A 3 1.00 13.88 25.17
CA CYS A 3 1.03 13.33 23.82
C CYS A 3 0.13 12.09 23.79
N THR A 4 -1.02 12.18 23.14
CA THR A 4 -1.86 11.02 22.86
C THR A 4 -1.12 10.12 21.88
N ASN A 5 -0.44 9.10 22.41
CA ASN A 5 0.05 7.97 21.63
C ASN A 5 -1.16 7.32 20.96
N SER A 6 -1.41 7.61 19.68
CA SER A 6 -2.40 6.90 18.90
C SER A 6 -1.88 5.48 18.66
N THR A 7 -2.23 4.56 19.55
CA THR A 7 -1.90 3.12 19.49
C THR A 7 -2.77 2.36 18.48
N THR A 8 -3.80 2.99 17.91
CA THR A 8 -4.82 2.31 17.09
C THR A 8 -4.38 2.13 15.63
N ILE A 9 -4.38 0.90 15.13
CA ILE A 9 -4.16 0.59 13.69
C ILE A 9 -5.11 1.41 12.82
N HIS A 10 -4.68 1.78 11.61
CA HIS A 10 -5.49 2.58 10.71
C HIS A 10 -6.83 1.88 10.40
N ASN A 11 -7.95 2.59 10.54
CA ASN A 11 -9.29 2.00 10.41
C ASN A 11 -9.49 1.26 9.08
N ASP A 12 -8.99 1.81 7.97
CA ASP A 12 -9.11 1.15 6.66
C ASP A 12 -8.35 -0.20 6.58
N LEU A 13 -7.30 -0.39 7.38
CA LEU A 13 -6.63 -1.70 7.48
C LEU A 13 -7.48 -2.67 8.29
N LEU A 14 -8.18 -2.21 9.32
CA LEU A 14 -9.13 -3.05 10.08
C LEU A 14 -10.28 -3.53 9.18
N VAL A 15 -10.83 -2.62 8.37
CA VAL A 15 -11.85 -2.97 7.37
C VAL A 15 -11.31 -3.97 6.36
N ALA A 16 -10.12 -3.75 5.81
CA ALA A 16 -9.50 -4.70 4.88
C ALA A 16 -9.24 -6.07 5.52
N LYS A 17 -8.82 -6.11 6.80
CA LYS A 17 -8.65 -7.35 7.52
C LYS A 17 -9.96 -8.13 7.62
N GLU A 18 -11.03 -7.49 8.09
CA GLU A 18 -12.33 -8.14 8.27
C GLU A 18 -12.96 -8.55 6.93
N GLN A 19 -12.95 -7.64 5.95
CA GLN A 19 -13.67 -7.82 4.70
C GLN A 19 -12.89 -8.63 3.66
N VAL A 20 -11.56 -8.66 3.75
CA VAL A 20 -10.71 -9.36 2.79
C VAL A 20 -9.99 -10.51 3.45
N TYR A 21 -9.14 -10.25 4.43
CA TYR A 21 -8.21 -11.27 4.93
C TYR A 21 -8.94 -12.40 5.65
N ASP A 22 -9.83 -12.05 6.58
CA ASP A 22 -10.58 -13.02 7.37
C ASP A 22 -11.54 -13.82 6.48
N LYS A 23 -12.23 -13.16 5.53
CA LYS A 23 -13.14 -13.83 4.58
C LYS A 23 -12.42 -14.75 3.58
N CYS A 24 -11.16 -14.45 3.25
CA CYS A 24 -10.36 -15.31 2.38
C CYS A 24 -9.64 -16.43 3.16
N GLY A 25 -9.70 -16.42 4.50
CA GLY A 25 -8.99 -17.37 5.35
C GLY A 25 -7.48 -17.09 5.42
N PHE A 26 -7.06 -15.84 5.23
CA PHE A 26 -5.66 -15.45 5.31
C PHE A 26 -5.22 -15.22 6.75
N GLU A 27 -4.10 -15.82 7.12
CA GLU A 27 -3.48 -15.64 8.43
C GLU A 27 -2.73 -14.30 8.47
N CYS A 28 -3.29 -13.32 9.17
CA CYS A 28 -2.71 -12.00 9.34
C CYS A 28 -2.11 -11.85 10.74
N SER A 29 -0.80 -11.57 10.84
CA SER A 29 -0.17 -11.27 12.12
C SER A 29 -0.64 -9.92 12.65
N LEU A 30 -0.43 -9.66 13.95
CA LEU A 30 -0.68 -8.33 14.53
C LEU A 30 0.16 -7.25 13.81
N PRO A 31 -0.45 -6.20 13.22
CA PRO A 31 0.31 -5.15 12.56
C PRO A 31 1.19 -4.35 13.52
N GLN A 32 2.46 -4.22 13.16
CA GLN A 32 3.46 -3.47 13.90
C GLN A 32 3.66 -2.10 13.25
N LYS A 33 3.28 -1.04 13.96
CA LYS A 33 3.41 0.32 13.44
C LYS A 33 4.87 0.74 13.29
N GLU A 34 5.14 1.46 12.22
CA GLU A 34 6.39 2.19 12.06
C GLU A 34 6.24 3.58 12.70
N LYS A 35 7.26 4.00 13.46
CA LYS A 35 7.31 5.38 13.99
C LYS A 35 7.41 6.40 12.86
N GLU A 36 8.20 6.05 11.86
CA GLU A 36 8.34 6.84 10.64
C GLU A 36 7.18 6.57 9.69
N SER A 37 6.80 7.59 8.91
CA SER A 37 5.65 7.50 8.00
C SER A 37 4.32 7.12 8.67
N ALA A 38 4.21 7.27 10.01
CA ALA A 38 2.99 7.00 10.76
C ALA A 38 1.78 7.79 10.23
N GLU A 39 2.02 8.98 9.67
CA GLU A 39 0.98 9.79 9.02
C GLU A 39 0.37 9.12 7.76
N TYR A 40 1.04 8.11 7.18
CA TYR A 40 0.56 7.27 6.08
C TYR A 40 0.14 5.87 6.58
N GLY A 41 -0.21 5.74 7.87
CA GLY A 41 -0.65 4.46 8.44
C GLY A 41 0.41 3.35 8.38
N ALA A 42 1.69 3.72 8.30
CA ALA A 42 2.79 2.79 8.09
C ALA A 42 2.84 1.69 9.15
N CYS A 43 2.76 0.45 8.70
CA CYS A 43 2.98 -0.73 9.52
C CYS A 43 3.50 -1.90 8.69
N VAL A 44 4.04 -2.88 9.39
CA VAL A 44 4.47 -4.16 8.83
C VAL A 44 3.75 -5.30 9.51
N PHE A 45 3.46 -6.36 8.77
CA PHE A 45 2.85 -7.60 9.26
C PHE A 45 3.14 -8.73 8.29
N THR A 46 2.73 -9.95 8.62
CA THR A 46 2.70 -11.06 7.69
C THR A 46 1.27 -11.42 7.30
N LEU A 47 1.11 -11.83 6.05
CA LEU A 47 -0.13 -12.41 5.53
C LEU A 47 0.22 -13.75 4.86
N ASN A 48 -0.28 -14.87 5.39
CA ASN A 48 0.08 -16.22 4.91
C ASN A 48 1.61 -16.44 4.77
N SER A 49 2.37 -15.97 5.76
CA SER A 49 3.86 -15.96 5.76
C SER A 49 4.54 -15.00 4.79
N GLN A 50 3.81 -14.27 3.94
CA GLN A 50 4.38 -13.19 3.13
C GLN A 50 4.58 -11.93 3.98
N SER A 51 5.76 -11.33 3.93
CA SER A 51 6.09 -10.09 4.62
C SER A 51 5.46 -8.89 3.91
N VAL A 52 4.61 -8.16 4.62
CA VAL A 52 3.84 -7.03 4.10
C VAL A 52 4.39 -5.71 4.63
N LEU A 53 4.67 -4.78 3.71
CA LEU A 53 4.85 -3.36 3.99
C LEU A 53 3.55 -2.62 3.67
N PHE A 54 2.86 -2.11 4.67
CA PHE A 54 1.57 -1.46 4.50
C PHE A 54 1.64 0.07 4.58
N ARG A 55 0.89 0.75 3.71
CA ARG A 55 0.70 2.20 3.71
C ARG A 55 -0.76 2.57 3.41
N THR A 56 -1.13 3.79 3.73
CA THR A 56 -2.37 4.45 3.28
C THR A 56 -2.00 5.67 2.46
N ALA A 57 -2.52 5.77 1.23
CA ALA A 57 -2.32 6.92 0.37
C ALA A 57 -3.27 8.07 0.73
N LYS A 58 -2.89 9.28 0.34
CA LYS A 58 -3.65 10.51 0.62
C LYS A 58 -4.01 11.24 -0.66
N ILE A 59 -5.24 11.73 -0.75
CA ILE A 59 -5.62 12.67 -1.80
C ILE A 59 -4.90 14.00 -1.55
N THR A 60 -4.36 14.59 -2.61
CA THR A 60 -3.72 15.91 -2.56
C THR A 60 -4.50 16.90 -3.42
N PRO A 61 -4.67 18.18 -3.04
CA PRO A 61 -5.57 19.10 -3.73
C PRO A 61 -5.26 19.35 -5.22
N THR A 62 -3.99 19.30 -5.61
CA THR A 62 -3.53 19.83 -6.90
C THR A 62 -3.24 18.78 -7.97
N LYS A 63 -3.24 17.50 -7.62
CA LYS A 63 -2.82 16.42 -8.52
C LYS A 63 -3.71 15.21 -8.35
N THR A 64 -4.20 14.65 -9.47
CA THR A 64 -4.95 13.40 -9.50
C THR A 64 -4.10 12.21 -9.01
N GLY A 65 -4.78 11.17 -8.56
CA GLY A 65 -4.19 10.03 -7.86
C GLY A 65 -3.83 10.37 -6.42
N GLN A 66 -3.54 9.35 -5.64
CA GLN A 66 -3.28 9.45 -4.22
C GLN A 66 -1.78 9.33 -3.95
N PHE A 67 -1.25 10.25 -3.16
CA PHE A 67 0.16 10.32 -2.81
C PHE A 67 0.46 9.41 -1.62
N VAL A 68 1.56 8.67 -1.69
CA VAL A 68 2.01 7.78 -0.63
C VAL A 68 3.53 7.76 -0.54
N THR A 69 4.04 7.72 0.68
CA THR A 69 5.48 7.58 0.94
C THR A 69 5.88 6.12 1.02
N LEU A 70 7.06 5.81 0.50
CA LEU A 70 7.62 4.46 0.45
C LEU A 70 9.15 4.55 0.61
N TRP A 71 9.58 4.85 1.82
CA TRP A 71 11.00 5.01 2.17
C TRP A 71 11.27 4.42 3.57
N LYS A 72 12.56 4.12 3.82
CA LYS A 72 13.11 3.72 5.11
C LYS A 72 14.27 4.65 5.49
N ARG A 73 14.57 4.79 6.79
CA ARG A 73 15.79 5.50 7.24
C ARG A 73 16.92 4.53 7.52
N ILE A 74 18.13 4.91 7.11
CA ILE A 74 19.35 4.22 7.55
C ILE A 74 19.68 4.73 8.96
N GLU A 75 19.39 3.97 10.00
CA GLU A 75 19.68 4.35 11.40
C GLU A 75 19.26 5.80 11.73
N LYS A 76 20.23 6.71 11.95
CA LYS A 76 20.03 8.16 12.18
C LYS A 76 20.35 9.02 10.94
N GLY A 77 20.66 8.39 9.82
CA GLY A 77 21.06 9.00 8.56
C GLY A 77 19.88 9.41 7.66
N PRO A 78 20.11 9.56 6.35
CA PRO A 78 19.09 10.01 5.41
C PRO A 78 18.01 8.95 5.17
N ILE A 79 16.88 9.42 4.61
CA ILE A 79 15.84 8.53 4.09
C ILE A 79 16.26 8.00 2.71
N GLN A 80 15.93 6.76 2.43
CA GLN A 80 16.20 6.11 1.15
C GLN A 80 14.99 5.27 0.71
N PRO A 81 14.85 4.96 -0.59
CA PRO A 81 13.88 3.97 -1.03
C PRO A 81 14.13 2.62 -0.35
N PHE A 82 13.09 1.78 -0.34
CA PHE A 82 13.29 0.35 -0.09
C PHE A 82 14.14 -0.26 -1.21
N ASP A 83 14.78 -1.38 -0.90
CA ASP A 83 15.74 -2.09 -1.74
C ASP A 83 15.28 -3.54 -1.98
N ASP A 84 15.71 -4.16 -3.07
CA ASP A 84 15.28 -5.53 -3.41
C ASP A 84 15.75 -6.57 -2.39
N THR A 85 16.81 -6.25 -1.63
CA THR A 85 17.30 -7.02 -0.49
C THR A 85 16.46 -6.89 0.78
N ASP A 86 15.52 -5.93 0.85
CA ASP A 86 14.63 -5.83 2.02
C ASP A 86 13.68 -7.03 2.11
N PRO A 87 13.36 -7.50 3.33
CA PRO A 87 12.46 -8.63 3.57
C PRO A 87 11.00 -8.21 3.39
N ILE A 88 10.64 -7.85 2.16
CA ILE A 88 9.31 -7.44 1.74
C ILE A 88 8.90 -8.34 0.59
N ASP A 89 7.76 -8.99 0.71
CA ASP A 89 7.16 -9.78 -0.36
C ASP A 89 6.08 -8.95 -1.07
N LEU A 90 5.26 -8.25 -0.27
CA LEU A 90 4.15 -7.43 -0.73
C LEU A 90 4.22 -6.01 -0.18
N VAL A 91 3.86 -5.03 -1.01
CA VAL A 91 3.52 -3.68 -0.57
C VAL A 91 2.03 -3.47 -0.77
N ILE A 92 1.31 -3.26 0.33
CA ILE A 92 -0.14 -3.04 0.31
C ILE A 92 -0.43 -1.57 0.60
N ILE A 93 -1.18 -0.92 -0.29
CA ILE A 93 -1.50 0.51 -0.20
C ILE A 93 -3.01 0.72 -0.23
N ASN A 94 -3.57 1.15 0.90
CA ASN A 94 -4.98 1.55 0.94
C ASN A 94 -5.18 2.88 0.21
N THR A 95 -6.27 2.98 -0.52
CA THR A 95 -6.76 4.22 -1.12
C THR A 95 -8.22 4.42 -0.74
N ARG A 96 -8.58 5.66 -0.40
CA ARG A 96 -9.94 6.04 -0.03
C ARG A 96 -10.35 7.31 -0.75
N LYS A 97 -11.61 7.37 -1.18
CA LYS A 97 -12.25 8.60 -1.71
C LYS A 97 -13.74 8.54 -1.41
N ASP A 98 -14.18 9.39 -0.49
CA ASP A 98 -15.52 9.33 0.07
C ASP A 98 -15.77 7.91 0.65
N ASP A 99 -16.84 7.25 0.24
CA ASP A 99 -17.17 5.89 0.68
C ASP A 99 -16.42 4.79 -0.08
N ARG A 100 -15.66 5.13 -1.13
CA ARG A 100 -14.88 4.15 -1.90
C ARG A 100 -13.59 3.80 -1.18
N LEU A 101 -13.37 2.51 -0.95
CA LEU A 101 -12.17 1.93 -0.37
C LEU A 101 -11.61 0.84 -1.28
N GLY A 102 -10.29 0.75 -1.37
CA GLY A 102 -9.63 -0.36 -2.03
C GLY A 102 -8.15 -0.43 -1.69
N GLN A 103 -7.52 -1.53 -2.07
CA GLN A 103 -6.10 -1.78 -1.88
C GLN A 103 -5.40 -1.97 -3.22
N PHE A 104 -4.23 -1.37 -3.35
CA PHE A 104 -3.23 -1.88 -4.26
C PHE A 104 -2.37 -2.91 -3.52
N ILE A 105 -2.13 -4.06 -4.15
CA ILE A 105 -1.38 -5.17 -3.58
C ILE A 105 -0.26 -5.50 -4.57
N PHE A 106 0.91 -4.87 -4.38
CA PHE A 106 2.02 -4.98 -5.31
C PHE A 106 3.04 -6.02 -4.83
N PRO A 107 3.33 -7.06 -5.62
CA PRO A 107 4.53 -7.87 -5.40
C PRO A 107 5.80 -7.02 -5.49
N LYS A 108 6.81 -7.34 -4.66
CA LYS A 108 8.11 -6.66 -4.69
C LYS A 108 8.71 -6.64 -6.10
N SER A 109 8.63 -7.75 -6.83
CA SER A 109 9.14 -7.88 -8.20
C SER A 109 8.57 -6.80 -9.14
N VAL A 110 7.27 -6.58 -9.09
CA VAL A 110 6.58 -5.56 -9.90
C VAL A 110 7.06 -4.16 -9.53
N LEU A 111 7.27 -3.88 -8.24
CA LEU A 111 7.80 -2.59 -7.82
C LEU A 111 9.28 -2.38 -8.22
N CYS A 112 10.08 -3.44 -8.29
CA CYS A 112 11.43 -3.38 -8.86
C CYS A 112 11.39 -3.07 -10.36
N GLU A 113 10.53 -3.76 -11.12
CA GLU A 113 10.33 -3.52 -12.56
C GLU A 113 9.88 -2.09 -12.87
N GLN A 114 8.99 -1.53 -12.04
CA GLN A 114 8.51 -0.14 -12.16
C GLN A 114 9.49 0.90 -11.60
N GLY A 115 10.66 0.47 -11.12
CA GLY A 115 11.71 1.31 -10.54
C GLY A 115 11.23 2.10 -9.31
N ILE A 116 10.40 1.46 -8.49
CA ILE A 116 9.89 2.00 -7.21
C ILE A 116 10.77 1.49 -6.07
N ILE A 117 11.11 0.20 -6.07
CA ILE A 117 12.11 -0.38 -5.17
C ILE A 117 13.49 -0.30 -5.85
N SER A 118 14.52 0.04 -5.07
CA SER A 118 15.91 0.07 -5.52
C SER A 118 16.38 -1.32 -5.92
N THR A 119 17.21 -1.36 -6.95
CA THR A 119 17.91 -2.57 -7.38
C THR A 119 19.38 -2.23 -7.58
N SER A 120 20.24 -3.24 -7.76
CA SER A 120 21.64 -3.05 -8.16
C SER A 120 21.87 -2.16 -9.39
N ARG A 121 20.84 -1.96 -10.24
CA ARG A 121 20.92 -1.17 -11.47
C ARG A 121 20.38 0.24 -11.34
N LYS A 122 19.50 0.52 -10.37
CA LYS A 122 18.75 1.78 -10.31
C LYS A 122 18.22 2.08 -8.92
N GLU A 123 18.41 3.31 -8.45
CA GLU A 123 17.76 3.83 -7.23
C GLU A 123 16.24 3.90 -7.42
N GLY A 124 15.51 3.42 -6.42
CA GLY A 124 14.06 3.45 -6.36
C GLY A 124 13.49 4.83 -6.04
N LYS A 125 12.22 4.86 -5.65
CA LYS A 125 11.47 6.09 -5.32
C LYS A 125 11.12 6.11 -3.85
N ARG A 126 11.21 7.29 -3.24
CA ARG A 126 10.81 7.52 -1.84
C ARG A 126 9.31 7.77 -1.68
N ALA A 127 8.62 8.06 -2.78
CA ALA A 127 7.18 8.27 -2.80
C ALA A 127 6.65 8.03 -4.22
N ILE A 128 5.37 7.65 -4.31
CA ILE A 128 4.68 7.44 -5.58
C ILE A 128 3.28 8.04 -5.54
N ARG A 129 2.63 8.05 -6.70
CA ARG A 129 1.18 8.20 -6.81
C ARG A 129 0.57 6.88 -7.24
N VAL A 130 -0.52 6.52 -6.60
CA VAL A 130 -1.38 5.40 -6.98
C VAL A 130 -2.71 5.93 -7.53
N TYR A 131 -3.23 5.30 -8.57
CA TYR A 131 -4.41 5.77 -9.31
C TYR A 131 -5.53 4.72 -9.24
N PRO A 132 -6.33 4.69 -8.16
CA PRO A 132 -7.49 3.79 -8.09
C PRO A 132 -8.47 4.07 -9.24
N PRO A 133 -9.40 3.15 -9.55
CA PRO A 133 -10.31 3.28 -10.69
C PRO A 133 -11.09 4.61 -10.72
N TRP A 134 -11.35 5.18 -9.55
CA TRP A 134 -12.08 6.44 -9.39
C TRP A 134 -11.25 7.72 -9.52
N ASP A 135 -9.94 7.60 -9.74
CA ASP A 135 -9.03 8.72 -9.99
C ASP A 135 -8.53 8.70 -11.43
N LEU A 136 -9.23 9.41 -12.32
CA LEU A 136 -8.95 9.42 -13.76
C LEU A 136 -7.61 10.11 -14.07
N ALA A 137 -6.62 9.36 -14.54
CA ALA A 137 -5.35 9.91 -14.98
C ALA A 137 -5.50 10.73 -16.28
N THR A 138 -5.09 11.99 -16.26
CA THR A 138 -5.28 12.92 -17.40
C THR A 138 -4.06 13.07 -18.30
N ASN A 139 -2.85 12.80 -17.80
CA ASN A 139 -1.63 12.87 -18.59
C ASN A 139 -1.09 11.48 -18.95
N ASN A 140 -0.34 11.39 -20.05
CA ASN A 140 0.17 10.12 -20.60
C ASN A 140 0.97 9.29 -19.59
N GLN A 141 1.77 9.94 -18.73
CA GLN A 141 2.58 9.22 -17.73
C GLN A 141 1.70 8.63 -16.63
N ALA A 142 0.71 9.39 -16.16
CA ALA A 142 -0.25 8.95 -15.17
C ALA A 142 -1.13 7.83 -15.73
N GLN A 143 -1.55 7.90 -16.99
CA GLN A 143 -2.35 6.84 -17.63
C GLN A 143 -1.59 5.52 -17.74
N LYS A 144 -0.32 5.58 -18.18
CA LYS A 144 0.55 4.39 -18.18
C LYS A 144 0.72 3.81 -16.78
N THR A 145 0.86 4.68 -15.78
CA THR A 145 1.00 4.28 -14.37
C THR A 145 -0.27 3.63 -13.86
N GLN A 146 -1.43 4.25 -14.09
CA GLN A 146 -2.73 3.72 -13.71
C GLN A 146 -2.98 2.36 -14.35
N LYS A 147 -2.66 2.21 -15.64
CA LYS A 147 -2.90 0.95 -16.37
C LYS A 147 -2.28 -0.25 -15.66
N TRP A 148 -0.98 -0.21 -15.35
CA TRP A 148 -0.33 -1.34 -14.68
C TRP A 148 -0.76 -1.44 -13.22
N GLN A 149 -1.03 -0.33 -12.53
CA GLN A 149 -1.46 -0.38 -11.13
C GLN A 149 -2.81 -1.08 -10.95
N LEU A 150 -3.74 -0.88 -11.88
CA LEU A 150 -5.06 -1.49 -11.84
C LEU A 150 -5.01 -3.02 -11.97
N GLU A 151 -3.95 -3.58 -12.56
CA GLU A 151 -3.70 -5.04 -12.56
C GLU A 151 -3.46 -5.61 -11.16
N TYR A 152 -3.20 -4.75 -10.17
CA TYR A 152 -2.94 -5.10 -8.76
C TYR A 152 -3.94 -4.46 -7.79
N PHE A 153 -5.08 -3.99 -8.30
CA PHE A 153 -6.10 -3.35 -7.48
C PHE A 153 -7.20 -4.32 -7.06
N LEU A 154 -7.63 -4.19 -5.81
CA LEU A 154 -8.80 -4.82 -5.20
C LEU A 154 -9.71 -3.75 -4.59
N GLU A 155 -10.94 -3.67 -5.07
CA GLU A 155 -11.97 -2.84 -4.44
C GLU A 155 -12.53 -3.52 -3.18
N ILE A 156 -12.79 -2.73 -2.14
CA ILE A 156 -13.43 -3.18 -0.89
C ILE A 156 -14.73 -2.37 -0.73
N PRO A 157 -15.83 -2.82 -1.33
CA PRO A 157 -17.11 -2.13 -1.23
C PRO A 157 -17.72 -2.29 0.17
N SER A 158 -18.51 -1.31 0.60
CA SER A 158 -19.22 -1.30 1.89
C SER A 158 -20.40 -2.26 1.93
N ASP A 159 -21.16 -2.36 0.84
CA ASP A 159 -22.52 -2.91 0.86
C ASP A 159 -22.69 -4.20 0.04
N ILE A 160 -21.62 -4.66 -0.62
CA ILE A 160 -21.62 -5.91 -1.39
C ILE A 160 -20.42 -6.77 -0.99
N PRO A 161 -20.49 -8.11 -1.19
CA PRO A 161 -19.35 -8.97 -0.96
C PRO A 161 -18.15 -8.58 -1.84
N ILE A 162 -16.94 -8.71 -1.29
CA ILE A 162 -15.71 -8.56 -2.04
C ILE A 162 -15.59 -9.63 -3.14
N ASN A 163 -14.79 -9.34 -4.17
CA ASN A 163 -14.40 -10.36 -5.14
C ASN A 163 -13.32 -11.28 -4.54
N ILE A 164 -13.74 -12.42 -3.99
CA ILE A 164 -12.86 -13.39 -3.32
C ILE A 164 -11.81 -13.97 -4.28
N ASP A 165 -12.19 -14.28 -5.52
CA ASP A 165 -11.25 -14.85 -6.49
C ASP A 165 -10.14 -13.86 -6.84
N ARG A 166 -10.50 -12.58 -6.99
CA ARG A 166 -9.54 -11.50 -7.20
C ARG A 166 -8.65 -11.29 -5.99
N ALA A 167 -9.22 -11.31 -4.78
CA ALA A 167 -8.44 -11.19 -3.55
C ALA A 167 -7.43 -12.34 -3.42
N LYS A 168 -7.86 -13.58 -3.68
CA LYS A 168 -6.99 -14.76 -3.70
C LYS A 168 -5.90 -14.64 -4.74
N LEU A 169 -6.22 -14.25 -5.98
CA LEU A 169 -5.24 -14.05 -7.04
C LEU A 169 -4.15 -13.03 -6.66
N LEU A 170 -4.48 -11.99 -5.91
CA LEU A 170 -3.54 -10.93 -5.54
C LEU A 170 -2.75 -11.22 -4.26
N LEU A 171 -3.26 -12.06 -3.37
CA LEU A 171 -2.72 -12.28 -2.01
C LEU A 171 -2.23 -13.72 -1.77
N SER A 172 -2.39 -14.63 -2.75
CA SER A 172 -1.85 -15.99 -2.72
C SER A 172 -0.35 -16.04 -3.01
#